data_AF-A0A2V5I305-F1
#
_entry.id   AF-A0A2V5I305-F1
#
_cell.length_a   1.000
_cell.length_b   1.000
_cell.length_c   1.000
_cell.angle_alpha   90.00
_cell.angle_beta   90.00
_cell.angle_gamma   90.00
#
_symmetry.space_group_name_H-M   'P 1'
#
loop_
_entity.id
_entity.type
_entity.pdbx_description
1 polymer ?
#
loop_
_entity_poly.entity_id
_entity_poly.type
_entity_poly.pdbx_seq_one_letter_code
_entity_poly.pdbx_strand_id
1 'polypeptide(L)'
;MQIPNSVDDPSASQKFIQPPKRDLGDRTSQEIEALRALTNAGCSCTPRYIASKHEHQSLESWVPRGFLDYIVMEKLEGVTLSERYFSFLPPEEQKEIRTAFKSSYEECQQLILLPSQGMPTA
;
A
#
# COMPACT_ATOMS: atom_id res chain seq x y z
N MET A 1 33.45 2.05 -16.51
CA MET A 1 34.15 3.26 -16.04
C MET A 1 34.41 3.07 -14.55
N GLN A 2 35.68 2.86 -14.18
CA GLN A 2 36.13 2.61 -12.81
C GLN A 2 36.55 3.97 -12.23
N ILE A 3 36.01 4.34 -11.07
CA ILE A 3 36.38 5.59 -10.38
C ILE A 3 37.50 5.25 -9.38
N PRO A 4 38.64 5.96 -9.38
CA PRO A 4 39.76 5.69 -8.47
C PRO A 4 39.38 5.93 -7.01
N ASN A 5 39.81 5.01 -6.13
CA ASN A 5 39.83 5.21 -4.69
C ASN A 5 40.87 6.30 -4.33
N SER A 6 40.42 7.40 -3.71
CA SER A 6 41.29 8.25 -2.88
C SER A 6 40.98 8.00 -1.41
N VAL A 7 42.02 7.65 -0.68
CA VAL A 7 42.03 7.23 0.72
C VAL A 7 42.02 8.46 1.64
N ASP A 8 41.20 8.37 2.69
CA ASP A 8 41.17 9.17 3.94
C ASP A 8 40.88 10.67 3.90
N ASP A 9 39.58 11.00 3.96
CA ASP A 9 39.11 12.15 4.75
C ASP A 9 38.11 11.64 5.81
N PRO A 10 38.47 11.59 7.12
CA PRO A 10 37.63 11.04 8.18
C PRO A 10 36.46 11.95 8.58
N SER A 11 36.23 13.06 7.86
CA SER A 11 35.20 14.05 8.18
C SER A 11 33.83 13.81 7.51
N ALA A 12 33.69 12.84 6.60
CA ALA A 12 32.44 12.62 5.86
C ALA A 12 31.46 11.62 6.52
N SER A 13 31.66 11.28 7.80
CA SER A 13 30.63 10.60 8.60
C SER A 13 29.62 11.60 9.16
N GLN A 14 29.07 12.47 8.29
CA GLN A 14 27.80 13.12 8.61
C GLN A 14 26.71 12.07 8.44
N LYS A 15 26.70 11.17 9.44
CA LYS A 15 25.66 10.18 9.66
C LYS A 15 24.35 10.91 9.46
N PHE A 16 23.54 10.47 8.50
CA PHE A 16 22.11 10.72 8.51
C PHE A 16 21.56 10.05 9.77
N ILE A 17 21.76 10.68 10.94
CA ILE A 17 21.13 10.29 12.19
C ILE A 17 19.72 10.89 12.15
N GLN A 18 18.92 10.46 11.19
CA GLN A 18 17.50 10.44 11.46
C GLN A 18 17.28 9.25 12.41
N PRO A 19 16.68 9.46 13.58
CA PRO A 19 16.21 8.33 14.38
C PRO A 19 15.28 7.48 13.50
N PRO A 20 15.34 6.14 13.59
CA PRO A 20 14.39 5.31 12.85
C PRO A 20 12.98 5.79 13.20
N LYS A 21 12.15 6.08 12.19
CA LYS A 21 10.71 6.30 12.42
C LYS A 21 10.21 5.07 13.18
N ARG A 22 9.73 5.29 14.40
CA ARG A 22 9.15 4.24 15.27
C ARG A 22 7.72 3.87 14.86
N ASP A 23 7.21 4.62 13.90
CA ASP A 23 5.84 4.56 13.42
C ASP A 23 5.81 3.96 12.02
N LEU A 24 4.65 3.44 11.65
CA LEU A 24 4.33 2.98 10.29
C LEU A 24 4.79 4.01 9.25
N GLY A 25 5.22 3.53 8.09
CA GLY A 25 5.44 4.40 6.95
C GLY A 25 4.18 5.22 6.63
N ASP A 26 4.34 6.48 6.26
CA ASP A 26 3.19 7.38 6.03
C ASP A 26 2.25 6.81 4.96
N ARG A 27 2.80 6.17 3.91
CA ARG A 27 2.03 5.49 2.87
C ARG A 27 1.27 4.26 3.38
N THR A 28 1.95 3.42 4.17
CA THR A 28 1.32 2.25 4.79
C THR A 28 0.16 2.66 5.70
N SER A 29 0.35 3.74 6.46
CA SER A 29 -0.68 4.26 7.36
C SER A 29 -1.92 4.69 6.59
N GLN A 30 -1.74 5.42 5.49
CA GLN A 30 -2.83 5.83 4.60
C GLN A 30 -3.53 4.62 3.96
N GLU A 31 -2.79 3.61 3.54
CA GLU A 31 -3.35 2.40 2.95
C GLU A 31 -4.17 1.58 3.96
N ILE A 32 -3.65 1.40 5.18
CA ILE A 32 -4.38 0.75 6.27
C ILE A 32 -5.67 1.51 6.62
N GLU A 33 -5.60 2.84 6.69
CA GLU A 33 -6.77 3.68 6.96
C GLU A 33 -7.82 3.54 5.87
N ALA A 34 -7.43 3.64 4.60
CA ALA A 34 -8.32 3.48 3.46
C ALA A 34 -8.97 2.10 3.41
N LEU A 35 -8.17 1.03 3.53
CA LEU A 35 -8.68 -0.35 3.52
C LEU A 35 -9.62 -0.62 4.70
N ARG A 36 -9.31 -0.11 5.90
CA ARG A 36 -10.17 -0.25 7.06
C ARG A 36 -11.49 0.50 6.89
N ALA A 37 -11.44 1.73 6.38
CA ALA A 37 -12.64 2.52 6.10
C ALA A 37 -13.56 1.81 5.10
N LEU A 38 -13.02 1.36 3.97
CA LEU A 38 -13.77 0.64 2.93
C LEU A 38 -14.34 -0.70 3.44
N THR A 39 -13.56 -1.43 4.25
CA THR A 39 -14.01 -2.68 4.88
C THR A 39 -15.19 -2.46 5.83
N ASN A 40 -15.13 -1.40 6.64
CA ASN A 40 -16.19 -1.05 7.59
C ASN A 40 -17.44 -0.54 6.88
N ALA A 41 -17.26 0.18 5.76
CA ALA A 41 -18.35 0.64 4.91
C ALA A 41 -19.01 -0.49 4.10
N GLY A 42 -18.48 -1.72 4.15
CA GLY A 42 -19.02 -2.86 3.42
C GLY A 42 -18.81 -2.77 1.92
N CYS A 43 -17.73 -2.11 1.49
CA CYS A 43 -17.37 -1.97 0.08
C CYS A 43 -17.23 -3.34 -0.59
N SER A 44 -17.94 -3.56 -1.70
CA SER A 44 -17.90 -4.80 -2.46
C SER A 44 -16.76 -4.87 -3.48
N CYS A 45 -16.19 -3.71 -3.83
CA CYS A 45 -15.13 -3.54 -4.83
C CYS A 45 -13.70 -3.63 -4.30
N THR A 46 -13.47 -3.77 -3.00
CA THR A 46 -12.12 -3.78 -2.41
C THR A 46 -11.88 -5.00 -1.53
N PRO A 47 -10.63 -5.51 -1.45
CA PRO A 47 -10.32 -6.59 -0.54
C PRO A 47 -10.48 -6.13 0.90
N ARG A 48 -11.07 -6.99 1.75
CA ARG A 48 -11.20 -6.67 3.17
C ARG A 48 -9.85 -6.58 3.88
N TYR A 49 -9.70 -5.59 4.74
CA TYR A 49 -8.62 -5.50 5.71
C TYR A 49 -8.76 -6.60 6.77
N ILE A 50 -7.67 -7.31 7.06
CA ILE A 50 -7.61 -8.36 8.09
C ILE A 50 -6.73 -7.91 9.26
N ALA A 51 -5.46 -7.57 9.00
CA ALA A 51 -4.51 -7.17 10.04
C ALA A 51 -3.33 -6.37 9.47
N SER A 52 -2.53 -5.77 10.35
CA SER A 52 -1.27 -5.12 9.99
C SER A 52 -0.22 -5.32 11.08
N LYS A 53 1.08 -5.33 10.71
CA LYS A 53 2.20 -5.43 11.66
C LYS A 53 3.31 -4.47 11.24
N HIS A 54 3.89 -3.77 12.20
CA HIS A 54 5.12 -3.00 12.03
C HIS A 54 6.26 -3.72 12.76
N GLU A 55 7.44 -3.83 12.13
CA GLU A 55 8.60 -4.49 12.70
C GLU A 55 9.89 -3.75 12.39
N HIS A 56 10.67 -3.40 13.42
CA HIS A 56 12.00 -2.84 13.24
C HIS A 56 13.01 -3.91 12.87
N GLN A 57 13.85 -3.59 11.89
CA GLN A 57 14.94 -4.47 11.49
C GLN A 57 16.16 -4.23 12.37
N SER A 58 16.80 -5.33 12.77
CA SER A 58 18.01 -5.30 13.58
C SER A 58 19.22 -4.75 12.78
N LEU A 59 20.33 -4.51 13.46
CA LEU A 59 21.58 -4.10 12.80
C LEU A 59 22.14 -5.19 11.87
N GLU A 60 21.82 -6.45 12.14
CA GLU A 60 22.26 -7.62 11.35
C GLU A 60 21.26 -8.01 10.25
N SER A 61 20.18 -7.25 10.11
CA SER A 61 19.15 -7.51 9.09
C SER A 61 19.56 -6.94 7.73
N TRP A 62 18.93 -7.42 6.65
CA TRP A 62 19.19 -7.00 5.27
C TRP A 62 19.12 -5.48 5.03
N VAL A 63 18.32 -4.76 5.83
CA VAL A 63 18.31 -3.30 5.87
C VAL A 63 18.54 -2.87 7.32
N PRO A 64 19.79 -2.58 7.71
CA PRO A 64 20.12 -2.18 9.06
C PRO A 64 19.38 -0.89 9.46
N ARG A 65 18.73 -0.90 10.63
CA ARG A 65 17.89 0.20 11.15
C ARG A 65 16.65 0.52 10.31
N GLY A 66 16.32 -0.33 9.34
CA GLY A 66 15.08 -0.25 8.57
C GLY A 66 13.86 -0.71 9.37
N PHE A 67 12.73 -0.78 8.68
CA PHE A 67 11.50 -1.37 9.19
C PHE A 67 10.77 -2.12 8.08
N LEU A 68 9.91 -3.04 8.48
CA LEU A 68 8.97 -3.73 7.60
C LEU A 68 7.56 -3.48 8.10
N ASP A 69 6.73 -3.02 7.17
CA ASP A 69 5.30 -2.89 7.35
C ASP A 69 4.60 -4.02 6.59
N TYR A 70 3.73 -4.74 7.29
CA TYR A 70 2.92 -5.80 6.73
C TYR A 70 1.45 -5.40 6.78
N ILE A 71 0.75 -5.60 5.66
CA ILE A 71 -0.70 -5.48 5.56
C ILE A 71 -1.22 -6.85 5.12
N VAL A 72 -2.17 -7.39 5.88
CA VAL A 72 -2.88 -8.63 5.56
C VAL A 72 -4.28 -8.24 5.10
N MET A 73 -4.61 -8.61 3.87
CA MET A 73 -5.89 -8.36 3.21
C MET A 73 -6.47 -9.65 2.65
N GLU A 74 -7.76 -9.63 2.36
CA GLU A 74 -8.46 -10.72 1.68
C GLU A 74 -7.77 -11.09 0.37
N LYS A 75 -7.61 -12.40 0.15
CA LYS A 75 -7.13 -12.93 -1.12
C LYS A 75 -8.30 -13.05 -2.09
N LEU A 76 -8.29 -12.22 -3.13
CA LEU A 76 -9.27 -12.30 -4.22
C LEU A 76 -8.81 -13.31 -5.27
N GLU A 77 -9.72 -14.18 -5.68
CA GLU A 77 -9.50 -15.07 -6.82
C GLU A 77 -9.74 -14.30 -8.13
N GLY A 78 -8.95 -14.59 -9.16
CA GLY A 78 -9.10 -13.94 -10.47
C GLY A 78 -7.79 -13.78 -11.22
N VAL A 79 -7.84 -12.98 -12.28
CA VAL A 79 -6.69 -12.67 -13.13
C VAL A 79 -6.39 -11.18 -13.03
N THR A 80 -5.17 -10.84 -12.63
CA THR A 80 -4.72 -9.44 -12.63
C THR A 80 -4.69 -8.91 -14.06
N LEU A 81 -5.45 -7.86 -14.32
CA LEU A 81 -5.44 -7.19 -15.61
C LEU A 81 -4.10 -6.50 -15.84
N SER A 82 -3.34 -6.98 -16.82
CA SER A 82 -2.19 -6.26 -17.36
C SER A 82 -2.61 -5.51 -18.63
N GLU A 83 -1.87 -4.47 -18.98
CA GLU A 83 -2.10 -3.74 -20.25
C GLU A 83 -2.12 -4.71 -21.44
N ARG A 84 -1.13 -5.61 -21.49
CA ARG A 84 -1.03 -6.64 -22.52
C ARG A 84 -2.29 -7.52 -22.54
N TYR A 85 -2.67 -8.09 -21.39
CA TYR A 85 -3.85 -8.95 -21.30
C TYR A 85 -5.10 -8.22 -21.78
N PHE A 86 -5.32 -7.01 -21.28
CA PHE A 86 -6.49 -6.20 -21.58
C PHE A 86 -6.58 -5.83 -23.07
N SER A 87 -5.47 -5.43 -23.70
CA SER A 87 -5.44 -5.06 -25.12
C SER A 87 -5.72 -6.22 -26.07
N PHE A 88 -5.46 -7.47 -25.66
CA PHE A 88 -5.75 -8.66 -26.47
C PHE A 88 -7.20 -9.16 -26.34
N LEU A 89 -7.99 -8.63 -25.39
CA LEU A 89 -9.39 -9.02 -25.25
C LEU A 89 -10.24 -8.47 -26.41
N PRO A 90 -11.33 -9.16 -26.78
CA PRO A 90 -12.31 -8.64 -27.71
C PRO A 90 -12.84 -7.26 -27.26
N PRO A 91 -13.22 -6.37 -28.20
CA PRO A 91 -13.72 -5.04 -27.86
C PRO A 91 -14.90 -5.03 -26.87
N GLU A 92 -15.79 -6.02 -26.94
CA GLU A 92 -16.93 -6.13 -26.02
C GLU A 92 -16.48 -6.46 -24.59
N GLU A 93 -15.57 -7.41 -24.40
CA GLU A 93 -15.01 -7.73 -23.08
C GLU A 93 -14.25 -6.54 -22.49
N GLN A 94 -13.49 -5.81 -23.31
CA GLN A 94 -12.84 -4.57 -22.86
C GLN A 94 -13.84 -3.54 -22.34
N LYS A 95 -14.99 -3.42 -23.02
CA LYS A 95 -16.07 -2.51 -22.63
C LYS A 95 -16.76 -2.97 -21.35
N GLU A 96 -17.01 -4.27 -21.20
CA GLU A 96 -17.57 -4.85 -19.97
C GLU A 96 -16.67 -4.57 -18.77
N ILE A 97 -15.36 -4.84 -18.88
CA ILE A 97 -14.39 -4.55 -17.83
C ILE A 97 -14.35 -3.07 -17.48
N ARG A 98 -14.34 -2.17 -18.48
CA ARG A 98 -14.36 -0.72 -18.22
C ARG A 98 -15.64 -0.28 -17.51
N THR A 99 -16.78 -0.85 -17.90
CA THR A 99 -18.08 -0.59 -17.28
C THR A 99 -18.08 -1.04 -15.83
N ALA A 100 -17.62 -2.27 -15.57
CA ALA A 100 -17.51 -2.83 -14.22
C ALA A 100 -16.54 -2.00 -13.35
N PHE A 101 -15.36 -1.67 -13.86
CA PHE A 101 -14.38 -0.84 -13.15
C PHE A 101 -14.96 0.52 -12.79
N LYS A 102 -15.66 1.18 -13.73
CA LYS A 102 -16.31 2.47 -13.47
C LYS A 102 -17.33 2.36 -12.35
N SER A 103 -18.22 1.36 -12.40
CA SER A 103 -19.24 1.14 -11.37
C SER A 103 -18.60 0.92 -9.99
N SER A 104 -17.56 0.08 -9.92
CA SER A 104 -16.82 -0.17 -8.69
C SER A 104 -16.11 1.09 -8.19
N TYR A 105 -15.49 1.87 -9.06
CA TYR A 105 -14.84 3.11 -8.67
C TYR A 105 -15.82 4.12 -8.08
N GLU A 106 -17.01 4.26 -8.68
CA GLU A 106 -18.08 5.14 -8.18
C GLU A 106 -18.60 4.69 -6.80
N GLU A 107 -18.80 3.38 -6.58
CA GLU A 107 -19.15 2.82 -5.26
C GLU A 107 -18.08 3.15 -4.22
N CYS A 108 -16.82 2.80 -4.54
CA CYS A 108 -15.67 3.03 -3.69
C CYS A 108 -15.54 4.54 -3.33
N GLN A 109 -15.77 5.46 -4.27
CA GLN A 109 -15.79 6.91 -4.00
C GLN A 109 -16.93 7.36 -3.09
N GLN A 110 -18.15 6.86 -3.30
CA GLN A 110 -19.31 7.22 -2.49
C GLN A 110 -19.10 6.83 -1.02
N LEU A 111 -18.56 5.64 -0.78
CA LEU A 111 -18.31 5.15 0.59
C LEU A 111 -17.23 5.95 1.32
N ILE A 112 -16.23 6.47 0.60
CA ILE A 112 -15.17 7.32 1.17
C ILE A 112 -15.69 8.73 1.48
N LEU A 113 -16.65 9.24 0.69
CA LEU A 113 -17.21 10.59 0.85
C LEU A 113 -18.33 10.68 1.89
N LEU A 114 -18.89 9.56 2.34
CA LEU A 114 -19.86 9.57 3.42
C LEU A 114 -19.11 9.66 4.76
N PRO A 115 -19.30 10.74 5.54
CA PRO A 115 -18.69 10.84 6.87
C PRO A 115 -19.19 9.68 7.72
N SER A 116 -18.26 8.97 8.36
CA SER A 116 -18.56 7.89 9.30
C SER A 116 -19.57 8.40 10.34
N GLN A 117 -20.83 8.01 10.21
CA GLN A 117 -21.81 8.22 11.27
C GLN A 117 -21.28 7.45 12.49
N GLY A 118 -21.12 8.16 13.58
CA GLY A 118 -20.22 7.82 14.69
C GLY A 118 -20.34 6.40 15.22
N MET A 119 -19.18 5.81 15.54
CA MET A 119 -19.11 4.62 16.38
C MET A 119 -19.49 5.00 17.83
N PRO A 120 -20.37 4.25 18.51
CA PRO A 120 -20.63 4.45 19.93
C PRO A 120 -19.43 3.96 20.75
N THR A 121 -18.88 4.86 21.57
CA THR A 121 -17.96 4.51 22.66
C THR A 121 -18.72 3.70 23.71
N ALA A 122 -18.27 2.47 23.95
CA ALA A 122 -18.62 1.69 25.13
C ALA A 122 -17.68 2.06 26.29
#